data_AF-A0A935I5A2-F1
#
_entry.id   AF-A0A935I5A2-F1
#
_cell.length_a   1.000
_cell.length_b   1.000
_cell.length_c   1.000
_cell.angle_alpha   90.00
_cell.angle_beta   90.00
_cell.angle_gamma   90.00
#
_symmetry.space_group_name_H-M   'P 1'
#
loop_
_entity.id
_entity.type
_entity.pdbx_description
1 polymer ?
#
loop_
_entity_poly.entity_id
_entity_poly.type
_entity_poly.pdbx_seq_one_letter_code
_entity_poly.pdbx_strand_id
1 'polypeptide(L)'
;MNVKFFLITFLLLFSRGCDFYSTSLWFFDNPTGETNPLFRLFGIGWKGLIIANILIVGLIIYAFYYYTFRYKRTIIKSKPNGITEFVSELYFNEHGRFFDVFYKTPKNKKILLAHAGYILIRVVIVASFLASCHNLCQFYNVSIYNTFRELVGRPLYVIYGLMLTSFVYFTYRIWNMEYKLNNES
;
A
#
# COMPACT_ATOMS: atom_id res chain seq x y z
N MET A 1 -0.71 -21.06 -5.99
CA MET A 1 -0.90 -19.88 -5.10
C MET A 1 0.25 -19.68 -4.12
N ASN A 2 0.85 -20.75 -3.58
CA ASN A 2 1.87 -20.66 -2.52
C ASN A 2 3.12 -19.87 -2.95
N VAL A 3 3.71 -20.18 -4.12
CA VAL A 3 4.93 -19.49 -4.59
C VAL A 3 4.72 -17.97 -4.76
N LYS A 4 3.59 -17.55 -5.32
CA LYS A 4 3.27 -16.12 -5.48
C LYS A 4 3.16 -15.41 -4.12
N PHE A 5 2.57 -16.08 -3.12
CA PHE A 5 2.51 -15.55 -1.76
C PHE A 5 3.91 -15.35 -1.17
N PHE A 6 4.76 -16.37 -1.26
CA PHE A 6 6.13 -16.29 -0.75
C PHE A 6 6.95 -15.22 -1.47
N LEU A 7 6.89 -15.14 -2.80
CA LEU A 7 7.62 -14.13 -3.57
C LEU A 7 7.20 -12.71 -3.23
N ILE A 8 5.90 -12.43 -3.14
CA ILE A 8 5.41 -11.08 -2.82
C ILE A 8 5.73 -10.73 -1.36
N THR A 9 5.62 -11.68 -0.43
CA THR A 9 5.97 -11.47 0.98
C THR A 9 7.47 -11.23 1.14
N PHE A 10 8.30 -12.01 0.45
CA PHE A 10 9.75 -11.78 0.40
C PHE A 10 10.06 -10.40 -0.16
N LEU A 11 9.43 -10.01 -1.27
CA LEU A 11 9.63 -8.70 -1.89
C LEU A 11 9.21 -7.56 -0.95
N LEU A 12 8.13 -7.72 -0.20
CA LEU A 12 7.73 -6.78 0.84
C LEU A 12 8.84 -6.64 1.89
N LEU A 13 9.27 -7.74 2.51
CA LEU A 13 10.29 -7.71 3.55
C LEU A 13 11.61 -7.14 3.05
N PHE A 14 12.02 -7.52 1.84
CA PHE A 14 13.21 -6.98 1.18
C PHE A 14 13.10 -5.47 0.97
N SER A 15 12.00 -5.00 0.37
CA SER A 15 11.79 -3.56 0.13
C SER A 15 11.73 -2.75 1.43
N ARG A 16 11.10 -3.28 2.49
CA ARG A 16 11.11 -2.67 3.83
C ARG A 16 12.51 -2.62 4.41
N GLY A 17 13.30 -3.68 4.24
CA GLY A 17 14.71 -3.73 4.66
C GLY A 17 15.55 -2.65 3.98
N CYS A 18 15.40 -2.47 2.66
CA CYS A 18 16.05 -1.39 1.93
C CYS A 18 15.65 -0.01 2.46
N ASP A 19 14.36 0.20 2.73
CA ASP A 19 13.84 1.48 3.22
C ASP A 19 14.40 1.79 4.61
N PHE A 20 14.36 0.81 5.51
CA PHE A 20 14.96 0.92 6.85
C PHE A 20 16.45 1.20 6.81
N TYR A 21 17.20 0.47 5.99
CA TYR A 21 18.63 0.70 5.82
C TYR A 21 18.89 2.12 5.33
N SER A 22 18.24 2.54 4.25
CA SER A 22 18.44 3.87 3.67
C SER A 22 18.05 5.00 4.63
N THR A 23 17.00 4.80 5.43
CA THR A 23 16.56 5.77 6.46
C THR A 23 17.53 5.80 7.62
N SER A 24 18.09 4.65 8.03
CA SER A 24 19.04 4.58 9.15
C SER A 24 20.32 5.38 8.89
N LEU A 25 20.77 5.45 7.62
CA LEU A 25 21.91 6.29 7.23
C LEU A 25 21.66 7.75 7.62
N TRP A 26 20.46 8.28 7.34
CA TRP A 26 20.08 9.65 7.69
C TRP A 26 19.76 9.82 9.17
N PHE A 27 19.07 8.86 9.79
CA PHE A 27 18.64 8.95 11.18
C PHE A 27 19.83 9.01 12.15
N PHE A 28 20.88 8.24 11.89
CA PHE A 28 22.08 8.22 12.74
C PHE A 28 23.07 9.34 12.42
N ASP A 29 23.07 9.85 11.19
CA ASP A 29 23.94 10.96 10.79
C ASP A 29 23.37 12.32 11.23
N ASN A 30 22.07 12.56 11.03
CA ASN A 30 21.39 13.76 11.52
C ASN A 30 19.88 13.54 11.79
N PRO A 31 19.48 13.23 13.04
CA PRO A 31 18.09 12.91 13.38
C PRO A 31 17.12 14.09 13.19
N THR A 32 17.59 15.33 13.01
CA THR A 32 16.73 16.50 12.79
C THR A 32 16.11 16.56 11.39
N GLY A 33 16.64 15.79 10.43
CA GLY A 33 16.09 15.67 9.08
C GLY A 33 14.94 14.67 8.93
N GLU A 34 14.63 13.91 10.00
CA GLU A 34 13.61 12.85 9.95
C GLU A 34 12.20 13.45 9.82
N THR A 35 11.52 13.14 8.72
CA THR A 35 10.18 13.65 8.43
C THR A 35 9.06 12.72 8.89
N ASN A 36 9.40 11.55 9.47
CA ASN A 36 8.41 10.60 9.94
C ASN A 36 7.50 11.22 11.02
N PRO A 37 6.17 11.23 10.82
CA PRO A 37 5.23 11.81 11.76
C PRO A 37 5.34 11.22 13.17
N LEU A 38 5.70 9.93 13.32
CA LEU A 38 5.88 9.30 14.62
C LEU A 38 7.05 9.90 15.39
N PHE A 39 8.16 10.20 14.70
CA PHE A 39 9.30 10.87 15.31
C PHE A 39 9.00 12.36 15.55
N ARG A 40 8.52 13.08 14.53
CA ARG A 40 8.36 14.54 14.56
C ARG A 40 7.19 15.02 15.42
N LEU A 41 6.06 14.31 15.43
CA LEU A 41 4.85 14.71 16.17
C LEU A 41 4.72 14.01 17.52
N PHE A 42 5.19 12.76 17.64
CA PHE A 42 5.03 11.96 18.85
C PHE A 42 6.34 11.70 19.61
N GLY A 43 7.48 12.21 19.12
CA GLY A 43 8.78 12.04 19.78
C GLY A 43 9.26 10.59 19.83
N ILE A 44 8.71 9.70 19.00
CA ILE A 44 9.02 8.27 19.02
C ILE A 44 10.38 8.05 18.38
N GLY A 45 11.37 7.65 19.20
CA GLY A 45 12.72 7.33 18.73
C GLY A 45 12.79 6.07 17.84
N TRP A 46 13.98 5.78 17.32
CA TRP A 46 14.28 4.69 16.37
C TRP A 46 13.66 3.34 16.74
N LYS A 47 13.76 2.93 18.01
CA LYS A 47 13.20 1.66 18.51
C LYS A 47 11.68 1.60 18.30
N GLY A 48 10.97 2.70 18.55
CA GLY A 48 9.52 2.74 18.36
C GLY A 48 9.13 2.75 16.89
N LEU A 49 9.95 3.38 16.01
CA LEU A 49 9.75 3.30 14.56
C LEU A 49 9.87 1.86 14.05
N ILE A 50 10.85 1.10 14.55
CA ILE A 50 11.01 -0.33 14.24
C ILE A 50 9.78 -1.12 14.69
N ILE A 51 9.35 -0.94 15.94
CA ILE A 51 8.19 -1.66 16.49
C ILE A 51 6.92 -1.35 15.68
N ALA A 52 6.65 -0.08 15.39
CA ALA A 52 5.49 0.32 14.60
C ALA A 52 5.50 -0.33 13.21
N ASN A 53 6.67 -0.41 12.57
CA ASN A 53 6.78 -1.05 11.26
C ASN A 53 6.57 -2.57 11.32
N ILE A 54 7.14 -3.25 12.32
CA ILE A 54 6.92 -4.68 12.53
C ILE A 54 5.43 -4.97 12.67
N LEU A 55 4.70 -4.15 13.46
CA LEU A 55 3.26 -4.29 13.63
C LEU A 55 2.50 -4.05 12.33
N ILE A 56 2.77 -2.93 11.64
CA ILE A 56 2.07 -2.58 10.38
C ILE A 56 2.35 -3.61 9.28
N VAL A 57 3.62 -3.98 9.08
CA VAL A 57 4.03 -4.97 8.07
C VAL A 57 3.46 -6.35 8.42
N GLY A 58 3.47 -6.74 9.70
CA GLY A 58 2.83 -7.96 10.17
C GLY A 58 1.33 -8.01 9.85
N LEU A 59 0.61 -6.91 10.09
CA LEU A 59 -0.81 -6.78 9.73
C LEU A 59 -1.05 -6.88 8.22
N ILE A 60 -0.18 -6.26 7.41
CA ILE A 60 -0.28 -6.34 5.94
C ILE A 60 -0.05 -7.77 5.45
N ILE A 61 0.97 -8.47 5.98
CA ILE A 61 1.24 -9.87 5.65
C ILE A 61 0.05 -10.75 6.05
N TYR A 62 -0.52 -10.53 7.24
CA TYR A 62 -1.70 -11.25 7.69
C TYR A 62 -2.92 -11.02 6.79
N ALA A 63 -3.20 -9.77 6.43
CA ALA A 63 -4.30 -9.44 5.52
C ALA A 63 -4.08 -10.06 4.12
N PHE A 64 -2.84 -10.06 3.63
CA PHE A 64 -2.50 -10.69 2.36
C PHE A 64 -2.55 -12.22 2.42
N TYR A 65 -2.19 -12.82 3.55
CA TYR A 65 -2.40 -14.24 3.83
C TYR A 65 -3.89 -14.57 3.79
N TYR A 66 -4.72 -13.75 4.46
CA TYR A 66 -6.17 -13.91 4.45
C TYR A 66 -6.71 -13.85 3.02
N TYR A 67 -6.34 -12.83 2.24
CA TYR A 67 -6.68 -12.71 0.82
C TYR A 67 -6.28 -13.95 0.01
N THR A 68 -5.08 -14.47 0.24
CA THR A 68 -4.53 -15.54 -0.60
C THR A 68 -5.10 -16.92 -0.26
N PHE A 69 -5.36 -17.21 1.02
CA PHE A 69 -5.67 -18.59 1.44
C PHE A 69 -7.06 -18.77 2.05
N ARG A 70 -7.69 -17.71 2.55
CA ARG A 70 -8.95 -17.79 3.31
C ARG A 70 -10.10 -17.08 2.64
N TYR A 71 -9.81 -16.04 1.87
CA TYR A 71 -10.81 -15.27 1.17
C TYR A 71 -11.48 -16.11 0.09
N LYS A 72 -12.80 -16.21 0.19
CA LYS A 72 -13.67 -16.76 -0.84
C LYS A 72 -14.43 -15.60 -1.45
N ARG A 73 -14.27 -15.44 -2.76
CA ARG A 73 -14.98 -14.41 -3.52
C ARG A 73 -16.48 -14.61 -3.37
N THR A 74 -17.17 -13.51 -3.05
CA THR A 74 -18.63 -13.49 -3.06
C THR A 74 -19.10 -13.33 -4.50
N ILE A 75 -19.99 -14.22 -4.95
CA ILE A 75 -20.66 -14.09 -6.23
C ILE A 75 -21.94 -13.28 -5.99
N ILE A 76 -22.06 -12.18 -6.70
CA ILE A 76 -23.23 -11.30 -6.67
C ILE A 76 -24.26 -11.87 -7.62
N LYS A 77 -25.48 -12.10 -7.12
CA LYS A 77 -26.58 -12.69 -7.91
C LYS A 77 -27.18 -11.70 -8.90
N SER A 78 -27.20 -10.41 -8.56
CA SER A 78 -27.59 -9.38 -9.49
C SER A 78 -26.51 -9.28 -10.58
N LYS A 79 -26.90 -9.10 -11.85
CA LYS A 79 -25.94 -8.78 -12.92
C LYS A 79 -25.67 -7.26 -12.85
N PRO A 80 -24.52 -6.82 -12.34
CA PRO A 80 -24.25 -5.39 -12.18
C PRO A 80 -23.93 -4.79 -13.56
N ASN A 81 -24.53 -3.64 -13.88
CA ASN A 81 -24.35 -2.97 -15.16
C ASN A 81 -22.94 -2.34 -15.32
N GLY A 82 -22.14 -2.32 -14.25
CA GLY A 82 -20.75 -1.85 -14.28
C GLY A 82 -20.01 -2.07 -12.96
N ILE A 83 -18.72 -1.69 -12.94
CA ILE A 83 -17.83 -1.88 -11.79
C ILE A 83 -18.32 -1.11 -10.56
N THR A 84 -18.88 0.09 -10.73
CA THR A 84 -19.36 0.92 -9.61
C THR A 84 -20.55 0.28 -8.90
N GLU A 85 -21.49 -0.26 -9.67
CA GLU A 85 -22.65 -1.01 -9.15
C GLU A 85 -22.20 -2.30 -8.48
N PHE A 86 -21.29 -3.04 -9.13
CA PHE A 86 -20.68 -4.23 -8.55
C PHE A 86 -20.01 -3.95 -7.20
N VAL A 87 -19.19 -2.90 -7.10
CA VAL A 87 -18.50 -2.52 -5.86
C VAL A 87 -19.49 -2.11 -4.77
N SER A 88 -20.55 -1.38 -5.13
CA SER A 88 -21.60 -0.98 -4.19
C SER A 88 -22.25 -2.20 -3.55
N GLU A 89 -22.64 -3.18 -4.36
CA GLU A 89 -23.26 -4.41 -3.88
C GLU A 89 -22.25 -5.32 -3.15
N LEU A 90 -21.01 -5.41 -3.65
CA LEU A 90 -19.94 -6.19 -3.03
C LEU A 90 -19.63 -5.73 -1.60
N TYR A 91 -19.56 -4.42 -1.37
CA TYR A 91 -19.14 -3.86 -0.08
C TYR A 91 -20.31 -3.52 0.86
N PHE A 92 -21.45 -3.11 0.30
CA PHE A 92 -22.59 -2.57 1.07
C PHE A 92 -23.90 -3.36 0.90
N ASN A 93 -23.94 -4.38 0.04
CA ASN A 93 -25.14 -5.14 -0.33
C ASN A 93 -26.29 -4.23 -0.82
N GLU A 94 -25.96 -3.09 -1.43
CA GLU A 94 -26.92 -2.09 -1.90
C GLU A 94 -26.40 -1.43 -3.19
N HIS A 95 -27.30 -1.12 -4.12
CA HIS A 95 -26.97 -0.40 -5.36
C HIS A 95 -26.69 1.09 -5.09
N GLY A 96 -25.93 1.74 -5.97
CA GLY A 96 -25.71 3.20 -5.95
C GLY A 96 -24.82 3.73 -4.81
N ARG A 97 -24.23 2.87 -3.97
CA ARG A 97 -23.38 3.23 -2.83
C ARG A 97 -21.88 3.18 -3.11
N PHE A 98 -21.47 3.50 -4.33
CA PHE A 98 -20.06 3.43 -4.73
C PHE A 98 -19.20 4.43 -3.92
N PHE A 99 -19.71 5.64 -3.71
CA PHE A 99 -18.98 6.68 -2.98
C PHE A 99 -18.84 6.36 -1.49
N ASP A 100 -19.73 5.54 -0.91
CA ASP A 100 -19.62 5.10 0.49
C ASP A 100 -18.29 4.39 0.76
N VAL A 101 -17.65 3.79 -0.25
CA VAL A 101 -16.33 3.12 -0.12
C VAL A 101 -15.26 4.06 0.45
N PHE A 102 -15.34 5.36 0.18
CA PHE A 102 -14.31 6.32 0.58
C PHE A 102 -14.45 6.84 2.01
N TYR A 103 -15.65 6.79 2.59
CA TYR A 103 -15.92 7.41 3.91
C TYR A 103 -16.68 6.53 4.89
N LYS A 104 -17.21 5.38 4.47
CA LYS A 104 -18.03 4.50 5.30
C LYS A 104 -17.43 3.11 5.38
N THR A 105 -17.42 2.54 6.58
CA THR A 105 -16.98 1.15 6.75
C THR A 105 -17.94 0.19 6.01
N PRO A 106 -17.43 -0.66 5.11
CA PRO A 106 -18.23 -1.69 4.45
C PRO A 106 -18.96 -2.61 5.41
N LYS A 107 -20.16 -3.06 5.01
CA LYS A 107 -20.88 -4.12 5.73
C LYS A 107 -20.09 -5.42 5.67
N ASN A 108 -19.49 -5.72 4.51
CA ASN A 108 -18.72 -6.93 4.28
C ASN A 108 -17.24 -6.75 4.70
N LYS A 109 -16.98 -6.74 6.01
CA LYS A 109 -15.64 -6.53 6.60
C LYS A 109 -14.58 -7.53 6.13
N LYS A 110 -14.97 -8.76 5.81
CA LYS A 110 -14.06 -9.80 5.29
C LYS A 110 -13.52 -9.46 3.90
N ILE A 111 -14.36 -8.87 3.05
CA ILE A 111 -13.97 -8.40 1.71
C ILE A 111 -13.01 -7.24 1.86
N LEU A 112 -13.31 -6.29 2.74
CA LEU A 112 -12.40 -5.18 3.05
C LEU A 112 -11.02 -5.68 3.49
N LEU A 113 -10.96 -6.62 4.45
CA LEU A 113 -9.69 -7.18 4.92
C LEU A 113 -8.90 -7.84 3.78
N ALA A 114 -9.57 -8.62 2.94
CA ALA A 114 -8.96 -9.30 1.82
C ALA A 114 -8.44 -8.31 0.75
N HIS A 115 -9.28 -7.37 0.32
CA HIS A 115 -8.89 -6.37 -0.68
C HIS A 115 -7.79 -5.45 -0.14
N ALA A 116 -7.87 -5.04 1.13
CA ALA A 116 -6.80 -4.29 1.78
C ALA A 116 -5.48 -5.07 1.78
N GLY A 117 -5.50 -6.37 2.09
CA GLY A 117 -4.32 -7.23 1.98
C GLY A 117 -3.73 -7.29 0.57
N TYR A 118 -4.57 -7.41 -0.46
CA TYR A 118 -4.12 -7.38 -1.85
C TYR A 118 -3.50 -6.03 -2.24
N ILE A 119 -4.12 -4.92 -1.84
CA ILE A 119 -3.71 -3.56 -2.23
C ILE A 119 -2.45 -3.15 -1.45
N LEU A 120 -2.52 -3.19 -0.12
CA LEU A 120 -1.49 -2.62 0.76
C LEU A 120 -0.13 -3.29 0.59
N ILE A 121 -0.08 -4.62 0.39
CA ILE A 121 1.22 -5.29 0.20
C ILE A 121 1.96 -4.73 -1.01
N ARG A 122 1.24 -4.44 -2.09
CA ARG A 122 1.82 -3.93 -3.35
C ARG A 122 2.17 -2.45 -3.24
N VAL A 123 1.29 -1.66 -2.64
CA VAL A 123 1.51 -0.22 -2.42
C VAL A 123 2.72 -0.01 -1.51
N VAL A 124 2.85 -0.77 -0.42
CA VAL A 124 3.98 -0.65 0.50
C VAL A 124 5.29 -1.10 -0.15
N ILE A 125 5.29 -2.12 -1.01
CA ILE A 125 6.47 -2.48 -1.81
C ILE A 125 6.92 -1.27 -2.66
N VAL A 126 5.99 -0.69 -3.43
CA VAL A 126 6.29 0.48 -4.28
C VAL A 126 6.79 1.66 -3.46
N ALA A 127 6.09 2.00 -2.38
CA ALA A 127 6.46 3.09 -1.48
C ALA A 127 7.86 2.90 -0.89
N SER A 128 8.18 1.69 -0.46
CA SER A 128 9.47 1.38 0.19
C SER A 128 10.63 1.48 -0.80
N PHE A 129 10.45 1.03 -2.04
CA PHE A 129 11.46 1.24 -3.08
C PHE A 129 11.63 2.71 -3.44
N LEU A 130 10.54 3.46 -3.60
CA LEU A 130 10.62 4.90 -3.90
C LEU A 130 11.35 5.66 -2.80
N ALA A 131 11.03 5.38 -1.54
CA ALA A 131 11.70 5.97 -0.38
C ALA A 131 13.18 5.55 -0.31
N SER A 132 13.48 4.26 -0.53
CA SER A 132 14.86 3.77 -0.58
C SER A 132 15.69 4.47 -1.65
N CYS A 133 15.16 4.57 -2.88
CA CYS A 133 15.82 5.24 -3.99
C CYS A 133 16.03 6.72 -3.68
N HIS A 134 15.01 7.41 -3.16
CA HIS A 134 15.10 8.81 -2.73
C HIS A 134 16.24 9.01 -1.72
N ASN A 135 16.23 8.23 -0.64
CA ASN A 135 17.19 8.34 0.45
C ASN A 135 18.62 8.04 0.00
N LEU A 136 18.82 6.96 -0.77
CA LEU A 136 20.15 6.56 -1.25
C LEU A 136 20.70 7.54 -2.28
N CYS A 137 19.89 7.95 -3.27
CA CYS A 137 20.33 8.92 -4.26
C CYS A 137 20.67 10.28 -3.63
N GLN A 138 19.93 10.68 -2.60
CA GLN A 138 20.23 11.88 -1.84
C GLN A 138 21.51 11.73 -1.02
N PHE A 139 21.66 10.62 -0.30
CA PHE A 139 22.83 10.38 0.58
C PHE A 139 24.14 10.34 -0.22
N TYR A 140 24.14 9.68 -1.37
CA TYR A 140 25.32 9.58 -2.25
C TYR A 140 25.46 10.74 -3.24
N ASN A 141 24.64 11.79 -3.14
CA ASN A 141 24.68 12.95 -4.04
C ASN A 141 24.68 12.59 -5.53
N VAL A 142 23.82 11.67 -5.94
CA VAL A 142 23.74 11.20 -7.33
C VAL A 142 23.34 12.36 -8.25
N SER A 143 24.19 12.70 -9.23
CA SER A 143 24.05 13.89 -10.08
C SER A 143 22.70 14.00 -10.80
N ILE A 144 22.25 12.91 -11.44
CA ILE A 144 20.95 12.88 -12.14
C ILE A 144 19.80 13.17 -11.17
N TYR A 145 19.89 12.61 -9.96
CA TYR A 145 18.88 12.80 -8.95
C TYR A 145 18.87 14.23 -8.42
N ASN A 146 20.04 14.85 -8.23
CA ASN A 146 20.14 16.27 -7.85
C ASN A 146 19.46 17.18 -8.87
N THR A 147 19.70 16.95 -10.16
CA THR A 147 19.03 17.69 -11.24
C THR A 147 17.51 17.52 -11.16
N PHE A 148 17.02 16.31 -10.91
CA PHE A 148 15.60 16.05 -10.69
C PHE A 148 15.05 16.81 -9.47
N ARG A 149 15.79 16.85 -8.36
CA ARG A 149 15.38 17.58 -7.15
C ARG A 149 15.28 19.08 -7.41
N GLU A 150 16.20 19.65 -8.17
CA GLU A 150 16.17 21.07 -8.55
C GLU A 150 14.97 21.39 -9.45
N LEU A 151 14.68 20.54 -10.43
CA LEU A 151 13.53 20.69 -11.33
C LEU A 151 12.19 20.63 -10.58
N VAL A 152 12.04 19.67 -9.68
CA VAL A 152 10.78 19.38 -8.99
C VAL A 152 10.61 20.19 -7.70
N GLY A 153 11.71 20.68 -7.13
CA GLY A 153 11.79 21.37 -5.84
C GLY A 153 11.58 20.44 -4.65
N ARG A 154 10.44 19.72 -4.58
CA ARG A 154 10.09 18.81 -3.48
C ARG A 154 9.78 17.40 -3.96
N PRO A 155 10.80 16.53 -4.07
CA PRO A 155 10.65 15.13 -4.50
C PRO A 155 9.61 14.31 -3.73
N LEU A 156 9.41 14.62 -2.43
CA LEU A 156 8.43 13.94 -1.57
C LEU A 156 7.01 13.99 -2.15
N TYR A 157 6.61 15.08 -2.80
CA TYR A 157 5.27 15.18 -3.41
C TYR A 157 5.12 14.24 -4.61
N VAL A 158 6.19 14.03 -5.38
CA VAL A 158 6.20 13.05 -6.47
C VAL A 158 6.08 11.64 -5.90
N ILE A 159 6.80 11.33 -4.83
CA ILE A 159 6.73 10.03 -4.16
C ILE A 159 5.32 9.77 -3.64
N TYR A 160 4.71 10.72 -2.93
CA TYR A 160 3.33 10.59 -2.46
C TYR A 160 2.32 10.47 -3.60
N GLY A 161 2.51 11.21 -4.70
CA GLY A 161 1.70 11.08 -5.91
C GLY A 161 1.78 9.69 -6.53
N LEU A 162 2.98 9.11 -6.62
CA LEU A 162 3.20 7.75 -7.12
C LEU A 162 2.62 6.69 -6.18
N MET A 163 2.74 6.88 -4.86
CA MET A 163 2.11 6.01 -3.87
C MET A 163 0.59 6.01 -3.98
N LEU A 164 -0.03 7.21 -4.10
CA LEU A 164 -1.47 7.36 -4.28
C LEU A 164 -1.92 6.72 -5.61
N THR A 165 -1.18 6.97 -6.68
CA THR A 165 -1.45 6.36 -8.00
C THR A 165 -1.39 4.84 -7.93
N SER A 166 -0.39 4.29 -7.23
CA SER A 166 -0.26 2.85 -6.99
C SER A 166 -1.47 2.29 -6.23
N PHE A 167 -1.92 3.01 -5.19
CA PHE A 167 -3.09 2.63 -4.41
C PHE A 167 -4.36 2.60 -5.26
N VAL A 168 -4.62 3.67 -6.03
CA VAL A 168 -5.78 3.74 -6.94
C VAL A 168 -5.71 2.63 -7.99
N TYR A 169 -4.54 2.41 -8.59
CA TYR A 169 -4.34 1.38 -9.59
C TYR A 169 -4.63 -0.03 -9.06
N PHE A 170 -4.08 -0.40 -7.90
CA PHE A 170 -4.32 -1.74 -7.35
C PHE A 170 -5.73 -1.92 -6.81
N THR A 171 -6.37 -0.86 -6.33
CA THR A 171 -7.79 -0.86 -5.95
C THR A 171 -8.68 -1.11 -7.17
N TYR A 172 -8.50 -0.35 -8.24
CA TYR A 172 -9.23 -0.56 -9.48
C TYR A 172 -8.98 -1.96 -10.07
N ARG A 173 -7.73 -2.44 -10.02
CA ARG A 173 -7.35 -3.75 -10.53
C ARG A 173 -8.09 -4.89 -9.83
N ILE A 174 -8.20 -4.86 -8.50
CA ILE A 174 -8.92 -5.93 -7.77
C ILE A 174 -10.41 -5.90 -8.07
N TRP A 175 -11.02 -4.70 -8.10
CA TRP A 175 -12.44 -4.55 -8.42
C TRP A 175 -12.76 -5.03 -9.84
N ASN A 176 -11.97 -4.61 -10.83
CA ASN A 176 -12.16 -5.03 -12.21
C ASN A 176 -11.96 -6.54 -12.41
N MET A 177 -10.97 -7.12 -11.72
CA MET A 177 -10.72 -8.57 -11.78
C MET A 177 -11.92 -9.35 -11.21
N GLU A 178 -12.42 -8.97 -10.03
CA GLU A 178 -13.58 -9.67 -9.45
C GLU A 178 -14.86 -9.44 -10.23
N TYR A 179 -15.07 -8.24 -10.78
CA TYR A 179 -16.22 -7.93 -11.64
C TYR A 179 -16.27 -8.84 -12.88
N LYS A 180 -15.14 -8.99 -13.59
CA LYS A 180 -15.05 -9.88 -14.76
C LYS A 180 -15.38 -11.32 -14.38
N LEU A 181 -14.75 -11.82 -13.32
CA LEU A 181 -14.97 -13.19 -12.88
C LEU A 181 -16.40 -13.42 -12.36
N ASN A 182 -17.09 -12.38 -11.87
CA ASN A 182 -18.51 -12.46 -11.48
C ASN A 182 -19.42 -12.60 -12.71
N ASN A 183 -19.10 -11.93 -13.81
CA ASN A 183 -19.88 -12.00 -15.04
C ASN A 183 -19.63 -13.29 -15.85
N GLU A 184 -18.51 -13.97 -15.60
CA GLU A 184 -18.16 -15.28 -16.19
C GLU A 184 -18.72 -16.48 -15.40
N SER A 185 -19.23 -16.25 -14.18
CA SER A 185 -19.80 -17.29 -13.29
C SER A 185 -21.30 -17.42 -13.48
#